data_AF-A0A373FI96-F1
#
_entry.id   AF-A0A373FI96-F1
#
_cell.length_a   1.000
_cell.length_b   1.000
_cell.length_c   1.000
_cell.angle_alpha   90.00
_cell.angle_beta   90.00
_cell.angle_gamma   90.00
#
_symmetry.space_group_name_H-M   'P 1'
#
loop_
_entity.id
_entity.type
_entity.pdbx_description
1 polymer ?
#
loop_
_entity_poly.entity_id
_entity_poly.type
_entity_poly.pdbx_seq_one_letter_code
_entity_poly.pdbx_strand_id
1 'polypeptide(L)'
;MQTLQNPSGEPAVAMPVMVAAELQDALLVTLRDLQRLEGLLDHATQNLMQRFDEANGQLSHCPSPESAALEGARAALRAAVTELQFHDMSSQLIAHMSSTLQACALRLGAATMGTDEEEDGPASLPELPDKPNPVTQSEMDAGSVELF
;
A
#
# COMPACT_ATOMS: atom_id res chain seq x y z
N MET A 1 -17.07 -34.71 -23.38
CA MET A 1 -16.40 -33.60 -22.68
C MET A 1 -15.86 -34.17 -21.38
N GLN A 2 -14.54 -34.33 -21.26
CA GLN A 2 -13.93 -34.87 -20.04
C GLN A 2 -13.81 -33.75 -19.02
N THR A 3 -14.46 -33.93 -17.87
CA THR A 3 -14.33 -33.09 -16.69
C THR A 3 -12.94 -33.30 -16.09
N LEU A 4 -12.10 -32.27 -16.17
CA LEU A 4 -10.87 -32.19 -15.39
C LEU A 4 -11.26 -32.00 -13.92
N GLN A 5 -11.34 -33.10 -13.16
CA GLN A 5 -11.54 -33.07 -11.72
C GLN A 5 -10.20 -32.78 -11.03
N ASN A 6 -10.16 -31.71 -10.24
CA ASN A 6 -9.09 -31.46 -9.27
C ASN A 6 -9.12 -32.58 -8.21
N PRO A 7 -7.99 -32.96 -7.56
CA PRO A 7 -7.96 -34.05 -6.59
C PRO A 7 -8.87 -33.81 -5.36
N SER A 8 -9.31 -32.58 -5.14
CA SER A 8 -10.23 -32.15 -4.07
C SER A 8 -11.73 -32.32 -4.39
N GLY A 9 -12.10 -32.69 -5.62
CA GLY A 9 -13.52 -32.81 -6.02
C GLY A 9 -14.29 -31.49 -6.16
N GLU A 10 -13.61 -30.36 -5.95
CA GLU A 10 -14.18 -29.02 -6.13
C GLU A 10 -14.23 -28.63 -7.62
N PRO A 11 -15.25 -27.85 -8.03
CA PRO A 11 -15.30 -27.30 -9.38
C PRO A 11 -14.10 -26.38 -9.62
N ALA A 12 -13.20 -26.79 -10.50
CA ALA A 12 -12.00 -26.05 -10.87
C ALA A 12 -12.07 -25.59 -12.34
N VAL A 13 -11.52 -24.40 -12.61
CA VAL A 13 -11.30 -23.91 -13.98
C VAL A 13 -9.85 -24.17 -14.34
N ALA A 14 -9.61 -24.98 -15.36
CA ALA A 14 -8.27 -25.23 -15.86
C ALA A 14 -7.69 -23.93 -16.48
N MET A 15 -6.56 -23.48 -15.96
CA MET A 15 -5.80 -22.35 -16.49
C MET A 15 -4.48 -22.85 -17.09
N PRO A 16 -4.09 -22.41 -18.30
CA PRO A 16 -2.79 -22.76 -18.86
C PRO A 16 -1.65 -22.24 -17.98
N VAL A 17 -0.65 -23.08 -17.71
CA VAL A 17 0.52 -22.72 -16.86
C VAL A 17 1.23 -21.46 -17.34
N MET A 18 1.36 -21.27 -18.65
CA MET A 18 1.97 -20.05 -19.22
C MET A 18 1.18 -18.79 -18.86
N VAL A 19 -0.15 -18.84 -18.91
CA VAL A 19 -1.01 -17.70 -18.53
C VAL A 19 -0.87 -17.39 -17.04
N ALA A 20 -0.76 -18.44 -16.21
CA ALA A 20 -0.54 -18.29 -14.78
C ALA A 20 0.81 -17.66 -14.45
N ALA A 21 1.87 -18.11 -15.15
CA ALA A 21 3.21 -17.57 -14.99
C ALA A 21 3.27 -16.10 -15.42
N GLU A 22 2.68 -15.74 -16.55
CA GLU A 22 2.58 -14.34 -17.02
C GLU A 22 1.84 -13.45 -16.01
N LEU A 23 0.71 -13.93 -15.46
CA LEU A 23 -0.04 -13.20 -14.45
C LEU A 23 0.75 -13.07 -13.14
N GLN A 24 1.45 -14.13 -12.70
CA GLN A 24 2.31 -14.09 -11.52
C GLN A 24 3.42 -13.05 -11.69
N ASP A 25 4.08 -13.04 -12.84
CA ASP A 25 5.13 -12.07 -13.14
C ASP A 25 4.59 -10.63 -13.16
N ALA A 26 3.42 -10.41 -13.78
CA ALA A 26 2.77 -9.10 -13.80
C ALA A 26 2.43 -8.59 -12.38
N LEU A 27 1.96 -9.48 -11.49
CA LEU A 27 1.69 -9.15 -10.08
C LEU A 27 2.97 -8.77 -9.34
N LEU A 28 4.07 -9.51 -9.55
CA LEU A 28 5.37 -9.24 -8.92
C LEU A 28 6.03 -7.95 -9.44
N VAL A 29 5.86 -7.63 -10.73
CA VAL A 29 6.30 -6.34 -11.31
C VAL A 29 5.51 -5.20 -10.67
N THR A 30 4.18 -5.33 -10.60
CA THR A 30 3.31 -4.30 -9.99
C THR A 30 3.65 -4.09 -8.51
N LEU A 31 3.92 -5.17 -7.77
CA LEU A 31 4.38 -5.09 -6.38
C LEU A 31 5.67 -4.27 -6.24
N ARG A 32 6.64 -4.50 -7.13
CA ARG A 32 7.91 -3.76 -7.12
C ARG A 32 7.70 -2.28 -7.46
N ASP A 33 6.80 -1.98 -8.39
CA ASP A 33 6.46 -0.60 -8.74
C ASP A 33 5.75 0.12 -7.58
N LEU A 34 4.87 -0.57 -6.82
CA LEU A 34 4.26 -0.02 -5.61
C LEU A 34 5.30 0.27 -4.52
N GLN A 35 6.23 -0.64 -4.25
CA GLN A 35 7.33 -0.40 -3.30
C GLN A 35 8.20 0.79 -3.71
N ARG A 36 8.43 0.96 -5.01
CA ARG A 36 9.15 2.13 -5.53
C ARG A 36 8.34 3.42 -5.37
N LEU A 37 7.03 3.37 -5.60
CA LEU A 37 6.13 4.51 -5.42
C LEU A 37 6.10 4.95 -3.95
N GLU A 38 5.99 4.01 -3.02
CA GLU A 38 6.07 4.26 -1.57
C GLU A 38 7.35 5.02 -1.22
N GLY A 39 8.52 4.51 -1.65
CA GLY A 39 9.80 5.19 -1.38
C GLY A 39 9.92 6.58 -2.03
N LEU A 40 9.30 6.80 -3.20
CA LEU A 40 9.25 8.13 -3.82
C LEU A 40 8.37 9.10 -3.02
N LEU A 41 7.23 8.63 -2.50
CA LEU A 41 6.33 9.41 -1.67
C LEU A 41 6.99 9.76 -0.33
N ASP A 42 7.60 8.78 0.36
CA ASP A 42 8.31 9.00 1.61
C ASP A 42 9.40 10.08 1.46
N HIS A 43 10.21 9.95 0.40
CA HIS A 43 11.26 10.92 0.11
C HIS A 43 10.70 12.31 -0.21
N ALA A 44 9.63 12.40 -1.01
CA ALA A 44 9.00 13.68 -1.33
C ALA A 44 8.42 14.36 -0.06
N THR A 45 7.79 13.58 0.81
CA THR A 45 7.22 14.03 2.08
C THR A 45 8.30 14.51 3.04
N GLN A 46 9.41 13.77 3.16
CA GLN A 46 10.56 14.19 3.96
C GLN A 46 11.13 15.54 3.49
N ASN A 47 11.29 15.72 2.18
CA ASN A 47 11.74 16.99 1.61
C ASN A 47 10.75 18.12 1.86
N LEU A 48 9.44 17.82 1.80
CA LEU A 48 8.39 18.80 2.07
C LEU A 48 8.43 19.26 3.53
N MET A 49 8.57 18.34 4.48
CA MET A 49 8.71 18.66 5.91
C MET A 49 9.97 19.50 6.19
N GLN A 50 11.10 19.15 5.59
CA GLN A 50 12.33 19.94 5.74
C GLN A 50 12.15 21.39 5.21
N ARG A 51 11.60 21.54 4.01
CA ARG A 51 11.34 22.86 3.41
C ARG A 51 10.34 23.68 4.23
N PHE A 52 9.37 23.00 4.84
CA PHE A 52 8.44 23.60 5.77
C PHE A 52 9.17 24.15 7.01
N ASP A 53 10.03 23.35 7.65
CA ASP A 53 10.77 23.76 8.84
C ASP A 53 11.70 24.95 8.56
N GLU A 54 12.38 24.92 7.40
CA GLU A 54 13.20 26.04 6.91
C GLU A 54 12.37 27.31 6.73
N ALA A 55 11.21 27.23 6.07
CA ALA A 55 10.31 28.36 5.87
C ALA A 55 9.76 28.89 7.20
N ASN A 56 9.32 28.01 8.10
CA ASN A 56 8.79 28.38 9.41
C ASN A 56 9.87 29.05 10.29
N GLY A 57 11.11 28.57 10.22
CA GLY A 57 12.28 29.18 10.86
C GLY A 57 12.52 30.60 10.34
N GLN A 58 12.54 30.80 9.03
CA GLN A 58 12.73 32.12 8.41
C GLN A 58 11.63 33.12 8.82
N LEU A 59 10.37 32.68 8.81
CA LEU A 59 9.23 33.50 9.25
C LEU A 59 9.32 33.86 10.75
N SER A 60 9.92 33.00 11.56
CA SER A 60 10.10 33.24 13.00
C SER A 60 11.19 34.25 13.35
N HIS A 61 12.11 34.51 12.43
CA HIS A 61 13.16 35.53 12.59
C HIS A 61 12.80 36.85 11.88
N CYS A 62 11.56 36.99 11.39
CA CYS A 62 11.11 38.20 10.73
C CYS A 62 10.96 39.35 11.74
N PRO A 63 11.65 40.49 11.55
CA PRO A 63 11.69 41.58 12.53
C PRO A 63 10.38 42.38 12.65
N SER A 64 9.43 42.21 11.73
CA SER A 64 8.07 42.79 11.81
C SER A 64 7.01 41.68 12.01
N PRO A 65 6.87 41.12 13.22
CA PRO A 65 6.01 39.98 13.50
C PRO A 65 4.51 40.24 13.34
N GLU A 66 4.07 41.50 13.26
CA GLU A 66 2.66 41.92 13.26
C GLU A 66 2.03 42.08 11.86
N SER A 67 2.72 41.63 10.80
CA SER A 67 2.13 41.64 9.46
C SER A 67 1.06 40.55 9.35
N ALA A 68 -0.17 40.91 8.99
CA ALA A 68 -1.25 39.95 8.70
C ALA A 68 -0.85 38.91 7.62
N ALA A 69 0.06 39.28 6.70
CA ALA A 69 0.60 38.35 5.71
C ALA A 69 1.51 37.27 6.33
N LEU A 70 2.25 37.61 7.41
CA LEU A 70 3.10 36.67 8.13
C LEU A 70 2.28 35.67 8.95
N GLU A 71 1.20 36.13 9.59
CA GLU A 71 0.25 35.23 10.25
C GLU A 71 -0.48 34.32 9.25
N GLY A 72 -0.91 34.88 8.11
CA GLY A 72 -1.52 34.11 7.03
C GLY A 72 -0.59 33.03 6.47
N ALA A 73 0.70 33.34 6.26
CA ALA A 73 1.70 32.37 5.84
C ALA A 73 1.89 31.25 6.87
N ARG A 74 1.96 31.59 8.16
CA ARG A 74 2.05 30.59 9.25
C ARG A 74 0.81 29.71 9.35
N ALA A 75 -0.38 30.27 9.16
CA ALA A 75 -1.62 29.51 9.16
C ALA A 75 -1.70 28.54 7.97
N ALA A 76 -1.35 29.02 6.76
CA ALA A 76 -1.29 28.18 5.56
C ALA A 76 -0.28 27.04 5.69
N LEU A 77 0.88 27.32 6.29
CA LEU A 77 1.88 26.32 6.62
C LEU A 77 1.30 25.26 7.57
N ARG A 78 0.67 25.64 8.69
CA ARG A 78 0.06 24.67 9.63
C ARG A 78 -1.01 23.81 8.96
N ALA A 79 -1.84 24.39 8.10
CA ALA A 79 -2.85 23.65 7.33
C ALA A 79 -2.20 22.61 6.40
N ALA A 80 -1.11 22.98 5.70
CA ALA A 80 -0.36 22.03 4.86
C ALA A 80 0.23 20.85 5.64
N VAL A 81 0.59 21.02 6.91
CA VAL A 81 1.01 19.91 7.78
C VAL A 81 -0.16 18.99 8.13
N THR A 82 -1.37 19.52 8.30
CA THR A 82 -2.56 18.67 8.46
C THR A 82 -2.83 17.86 7.20
N GLU A 83 -2.62 18.44 6.01
CA GLU A 83 -2.75 17.71 4.74
C GLU A 83 -1.69 16.61 4.57
N LEU A 84 -0.54 16.66 5.27
CA LEU A 84 0.40 15.54 5.30
C LEU A 84 -0.16 14.28 5.98
N GLN A 85 -1.31 14.35 6.68
CA GLN A 85 -2.02 13.16 7.15
C GLN A 85 -2.48 12.25 6.01
N PHE A 86 -2.69 12.82 4.80
CA PHE A 86 -2.97 12.01 3.61
C PHE A 86 -1.78 11.14 3.18
N HIS A 87 -0.56 11.49 3.57
CA HIS A 87 0.62 10.67 3.31
C HIS A 87 0.53 9.34 4.08
N ASP A 88 0.29 9.42 5.40
CA ASP A 88 0.18 8.24 6.25
C ASP A 88 -0.91 7.27 5.74
N MET A 89 -2.08 7.81 5.38
CA MET A 89 -3.15 7.01 4.77
C MET A 89 -2.75 6.41 3.40
N SER A 90 -1.99 7.15 2.59
CA SER A 90 -1.50 6.65 1.30
C SER A 90 -0.51 5.51 1.48
N SER A 91 0.41 5.63 2.44
CA SER A 91 1.37 4.57 2.78
C SER A 91 0.66 3.31 3.27
N GLN A 92 -0.36 3.44 4.13
CA GLN A 92 -1.17 2.29 4.58
C GLN A 92 -1.88 1.58 3.41
N LEU A 93 -2.47 2.34 2.48
CA LEU A 93 -3.10 1.77 1.28
C LEU A 93 -2.09 1.06 0.39
N ILE A 94 -0.89 1.61 0.21
CA ILE A 94 0.18 0.99 -0.58
C ILE A 94 0.69 -0.29 0.06
N ALA A 95 0.87 -0.31 1.39
CA ALA A 95 1.25 -1.50 2.14
C ALA A 95 0.20 -2.62 1.99
N HIS A 96 -1.09 -2.27 2.11
CA HIS A 96 -2.19 -3.20 1.92
C HIS A 96 -2.26 -3.78 0.49
N MET A 97 -2.14 -2.91 -0.53
CA MET A 97 -2.08 -3.35 -1.93
C MET A 97 -0.88 -4.28 -2.16
N SER A 98 0.28 -3.96 -1.58
CA SER A 98 1.49 -4.76 -1.68
C SER A 98 1.30 -6.16 -1.08
N SER A 99 0.73 -6.25 0.11
CA SER A 99 0.41 -7.53 0.77
C SER A 99 -0.57 -8.36 -0.05
N THR A 100 -1.62 -7.73 -0.57
CA THR A 100 -2.63 -8.40 -1.41
C THR A 100 -2.03 -8.96 -2.70
N LEU A 101 -1.22 -8.16 -3.41
CA LEU A 101 -0.56 -8.60 -4.65
C LEU A 101 0.43 -9.74 -4.39
N GLN A 102 1.19 -9.66 -3.29
CA GLN A 102 2.13 -10.72 -2.89
C GLN A 102 1.39 -12.04 -2.59
N ALA A 103 0.31 -11.99 -1.82
CA ALA A 103 -0.52 -13.15 -1.51
C ALA A 103 -1.10 -13.77 -2.80
N CYS A 104 -1.62 -12.94 -3.70
CA CYS A 104 -2.12 -13.39 -5.01
C CYS A 104 -1.03 -14.08 -5.84
N ALA A 105 0.17 -13.49 -5.94
CA ALA A 105 1.28 -14.06 -6.71
C ALA A 105 1.73 -15.42 -6.14
N LEU A 106 1.82 -15.55 -4.82
CA LEU A 106 2.24 -16.80 -4.15
C LEU A 106 1.17 -17.90 -4.29
N ARG A 107 -0.11 -17.56 -4.10
CA ARG A 107 -1.21 -18.51 -4.30
C ARG A 107 -1.32 -18.99 -5.75
N LEU A 108 -1.06 -18.10 -6.72
CA LEU A 108 -1.05 -18.46 -8.13
C LEU A 108 0.09 -19.44 -8.47
N GLY A 109 1.28 -19.22 -7.91
CA GLY A 109 2.41 -20.14 -8.02
C GLY A 109 2.10 -21.52 -7.45
N ALA A 110 1.59 -21.56 -6.22
CA ALA A 110 1.22 -22.82 -5.57
C ALA A 110 0.12 -23.59 -6.33
N ALA A 111 -0.88 -22.89 -6.86
CA ALA A 111 -1.96 -23.50 -7.63
C ALA A 111 -1.50 -24.10 -8.98
N THR A 112 -0.32 -23.73 -9.48
CA THR A 112 0.16 -24.14 -10.82
C THR A 112 1.31 -25.12 -10.78
N MET A 113 2.16 -25.06 -9.74
CA MET A 113 3.28 -25.98 -9.57
C MET A 113 2.87 -27.30 -8.91
N GLY A 114 1.68 -27.37 -8.30
CA GLY A 114 1.25 -28.51 -7.50
C GLY A 114 1.97 -28.53 -6.14
N THR A 115 1.30 -29.04 -5.11
CA THR A 115 1.97 -29.37 -3.84
C THR A 115 2.69 -30.70 -4.04
N ASP A 116 4.01 -30.72 -3.94
CA ASP A 116 4.77 -31.97 -3.97
C ASP A 116 4.24 -32.90 -2.87
N GLU A 117 3.81 -34.12 -3.23
CA GLU A 117 3.22 -35.11 -2.31
C GLU A 117 4.21 -35.58 -1.21
N GLU A 118 5.48 -35.17 -1.28
CA GLU A 118 6.56 -35.50 -0.36
C GLU A 118 6.96 -34.35 0.59
N GLU A 119 6.42 -33.13 0.42
CA GLU A 119 6.61 -32.05 1.40
C GLU A 119 5.53 -32.12 2.49
N ASP A 120 5.98 -32.38 3.72
CA ASP A 120 5.16 -32.52 4.92
C ASP A 120 4.42 -31.19 5.22
N GLY A 121 3.15 -31.13 4.83
CA GLY A 121 2.19 -30.10 5.21
C GLY A 121 1.90 -29.08 4.10
N PRO A 122 0.66 -28.52 4.05
CA PRO A 122 0.39 -27.42 3.14
C PRO A 122 1.36 -26.29 3.49
N ALA A 123 2.25 -25.92 2.56
CA ALA A 123 3.00 -24.68 2.68
C ALA A 123 1.96 -23.58 2.96
N SER A 124 1.95 -23.06 4.19
CA SER A 124 0.91 -22.12 4.63
C SER A 124 0.93 -20.96 3.64
N LEU A 125 -0.08 -20.94 2.76
CA LEU A 125 -0.20 -19.89 1.78
C LEU A 125 -0.39 -18.57 2.54
N PRO A 126 0.20 -17.47 2.08
CA PRO A 126 -0.02 -16.18 2.71
C PRO A 126 -1.51 -15.91 2.79
N GLU A 127 -1.99 -15.58 3.99
CA GLU A 127 -3.36 -15.16 4.19
C GLU A 127 -3.58 -13.83 3.45
N LEU A 128 -4.70 -13.75 2.76
CA LEU A 128 -5.14 -12.47 2.19
C LEU A 128 -5.49 -11.53 3.34
N PRO A 129 -5.24 -10.23 3.22
CA PRO A 129 -5.69 -9.28 4.22
C PRO A 129 -7.21 -9.40 4.48
N ASP A 130 -7.60 -9.48 5.75
CA ASP A 130 -8.99 -9.74 6.15
C ASP A 130 -9.97 -8.62 5.75
N LYS A 131 -9.50 -7.37 5.66
CA LYS A 131 -10.33 -6.19 5.37
C LYS A 131 -10.11 -5.73 3.92
N PRO A 132 -11.16 -5.68 3.08
CA PRO A 132 -11.03 -5.35 1.67
C PRO A 132 -10.73 -3.86 1.38
N ASN A 133 -10.99 -2.97 2.35
CA ASN A 133 -10.69 -1.54 2.25
C ASN A 133 -10.24 -1.04 3.63
N PRO A 134 -8.92 -0.87 3.88
CA PRO A 134 -8.41 -0.53 5.20
C PRO A 134 -8.61 0.95 5.58
N VAL A 135 -9.03 1.80 4.64
CA VAL A 135 -9.25 3.24 4.89
C VAL A 135 -10.60 3.69 4.31
N THR A 136 -11.53 4.09 5.16
CA THR A 136 -12.76 4.81 4.74
C THR A 136 -12.76 6.24 5.27
N GLN A 137 -13.29 7.21 4.50
CA GLN A 137 -13.40 8.62 4.96
C GLN A 137 -14.17 8.76 6.28
N SER A 138 -15.14 7.88 6.53
CA SER A 138 -15.89 7.80 7.79
C SER A 138 -15.02 7.46 9.01
N GLU A 139 -13.94 6.71 8.84
CA GLU A 139 -13.00 6.37 9.92
C GLU A 139 -11.97 7.50 10.15
N MET A 140 -11.68 8.27 9.10
CA MET A 140 -10.80 9.45 9.13
C MET A 140 -11.38 10.58 9.99
N ASP A 141 -12.65 10.96 9.78
CA ASP A 141 -13.31 12.03 10.56
C ASP A 141 -13.47 11.68 12.05
N ALA A 142 -13.48 10.38 12.37
CA ALA A 142 -13.65 9.86 13.73
C ALA A 142 -12.33 9.64 14.48
N GLY A 143 -11.16 9.82 13.83
CA GLY A 143 -9.85 9.50 14.41
C GLY A 143 -9.66 8.00 14.71
N SER A 144 -10.39 7.13 14.02
CA SER A 144 -10.48 5.69 14.27
C SER A 144 -9.83 4.86 13.16
N VAL A 145 -8.78 5.40 12.54
CA VAL A 145 -7.95 4.62 11.62
C VAL A 145 -7.20 3.58 12.46
N GLU A 146 -7.45 2.29 12.22
CA GLU A 146 -6.58 1.23 12.74
C GLU A 146 -5.21 1.40 12.07
N LEU A 147 -4.23 1.89 12.82
CA LEU A 147 -2.82 1.79 12.46
C LEU A 147 -2.45 0.30 12.52
N PHE A 148 -2.43 -0.36 11.37
CA PHE A 148 -1.95 -1.73 11.22
C PHE A 148 -0.43 -1.78 11.37
#